data_AF-A0A7V1V108-F1
#
_entry.id   AF-A0A7V1V108-F1
#
_cell.length_a   1.000
_cell.length_b   1.000
_cell.length_c   1.000
_cell.angle_alpha   90.00
_cell.angle_beta   90.00
_cell.angle_gamma   90.00
#
_symmetry.space_group_name_H-M   'P 1'
#
loop_
_entity.id
_entity.type
_entity.pdbx_description
1 polymer ?
#
loop_
_entity_poly.entity_id
_entity_poly.type
_entity_poly.pdbx_seq_one_letter_code
_entity_poly.pdbx_strand_id
1 'polypeptide(L)' 'MSRQVLAFKIGVNPRTLERWEQGRSKPNEQAAALIWLVRKYPDTLQRLESL' A
#
# COMPACT_ATOMS: atom_id res chain seq x y z
N MET A 1 7.08 -7.44 8.14
CA MET A 1 7.32 -6.53 6.98
C MET A 1 7.48 -5.12 7.51
N SER A 2 8.51 -4.36 7.10
CA SER A 2 8.67 -2.97 7.57
C SER A 2 7.74 -2.03 6.81
N ARG A 3 7.39 -0.88 7.43
CA ARG A 3 6.57 0.17 6.79
C ARG A 3 7.18 0.65 5.48
N GLN A 4 8.50 0.76 5.40
CA GLN A 4 9.22 1.16 4.18
C GLN A 4 9.01 0.16 3.05
N VAL A 5 9.10 -1.15 3.34
CA VAL A 5 8.86 -2.19 2.33
C VAL A 5 7.42 -2.18 1.86
N LEU A 6 6.45 -2.00 2.77
CA LEU A 6 5.04 -1.89 2.38
C LEU A 6 4.80 -0.66 1.50
N ALA A 7 5.33 0.50 1.89
CA ALA A 7 5.21 1.74 1.13
C ALA A 7 5.78 1.61 -0.28
N PHE A 8 6.96 0.99 -0.40
CA PHE A 8 7.57 0.68 -1.69
C PHE A 8 6.70 -0.26 -2.53
N LYS A 9 6.22 -1.37 -1.95
CA LYS A 9 5.37 -2.35 -2.65
C LYS A 9 4.04 -1.78 -3.16
N ILE A 10 3.48 -0.77 -2.48
CA ILE A 10 2.24 -0.11 -2.90
C ILE A 10 2.48 1.20 -3.67
N GLY A 11 3.74 1.55 -3.95
CA GLY A 11 4.12 2.72 -4.74
C GLY A 11 3.85 4.07 -4.06
N VAL A 12 3.88 4.13 -2.73
CA VAL A 12 3.63 5.37 -1.98
C VAL A 12 4.84 5.78 -1.16
N ASN A 13 4.96 7.09 -0.88
CA ASN A 13 5.99 7.57 0.01
C ASN A 13 5.76 7.02 1.45
N PRO A 14 6.79 6.51 2.15
CA PRO A 14 6.65 6.02 3.53
C PRO A 14 6.01 7.03 4.50
N ARG A 15 6.25 8.33 4.28
CA ARG A 15 5.67 9.42 5.09
C ARG A 15 4.19 9.64 4.79
N THR A 16 3.74 9.33 3.58
CA THR A 16 2.31 9.33 3.21
C THR A 16 1.59 8.16 3.88
N LEU A 17 2.21 6.97 3.84
CA LEU A 17 1.68 5.78 4.51
C LEU A 17 1.56 6.00 6.02
N GLU A 18 2.57 6.61 6.64
CA GLU A 18 2.53 6.98 8.06
C GLU A 18 1.36 7.93 8.40
N ARG A 19 1.08 8.93 7.55
CA ARG A 19 -0.07 9.83 7.77
C ARG A 19 -1.41 9.10 7.67
N TRP A 20 -1.52 8.08 6.82
CA TRP A 20 -2.72 7.21 6.75
C TRP A 20 -2.89 6.38 8.01
N GLU A 21 -1.81 5.76 8.50
CA GLU A 21 -1.82 4.98 9.75
C GLU A 21 -2.20 5.83 10.96
N GLN A 22 -1.78 7.11 10.99
CA GLN A 22 -2.13 8.07 12.03
C GLN A 22 -3.51 8.72 11.83
N GLY A 23 -4.26 8.37 10.76
CA GLY A 23 -5.55 8.98 10.45
C GLY A 23 -5.48 10.45 10.04
N ARG A 24 -4.28 11.00 9.78
CA ARG A 24 -4.06 12.39 9.38
C ARG A 24 -4.39 12.65 7.91
N SER A 25 -4.44 11.60 7.09
CA SER A 25 -4.88 11.66 5.70
C SER A 25 -5.54 10.34 5.28
N LYS A 26 -6.21 10.35 4.13
CA LYS A 26 -6.81 9.14 3.53
C LYS A 26 -6.04 8.71 2.28
N PRO A 27 -6.02 7.40 1.95
CA PRO A 27 -5.49 6.93 0.68
C PRO A 27 -6.28 7.51 -0.50
N ASN A 28 -5.58 7.75 -1.62
CA ASN A 28 -6.23 8.07 -2.89
C ASN A 28 -6.95 6.83 -3.45
N GLU A 29 -7.76 7.00 -4.48
CA GLU A 29 -8.58 5.91 -5.04
C GLU A 29 -7.75 4.70 -5.49
N GLN A 30 -6.59 4.93 -6.09
CA GLN A 30 -5.68 3.88 -6.57
C GLN A 30 -5.08 3.09 -5.40
N ALA A 31 -4.56 3.78 -4.38
CA ALA A 31 -4.00 3.14 -3.20
C ALA A 31 -5.08 2.43 -2.38
N ALA A 32 -6.29 3.00 -2.28
CA ALA A 32 -7.41 2.35 -1.63
C ALA A 32 -7.81 1.06 -2.35
N ALA A 33 -7.89 1.09 -3.69
CA ALA A 33 -8.13 -0.10 -4.50
C ALA A 33 -7.04 -1.14 -4.32
N LEU A 34 -5.77 -0.73 -4.32
CA LEU A 34 -4.64 -1.64 -4.12
C LEU A 34 -4.64 -2.26 -2.71
N ILE A 35 -4.90 -1.47 -1.67
CA ILE A 35 -5.07 -1.97 -0.30
C ILE A 35 -6.20 -2.99 -0.23
N TRP A 36 -7.32 -2.72 -0.90
CA TRP A 36 -8.44 -3.66 -0.95
C TRP A 36 -8.11 -4.95 -1.71
N LEU A 37 -7.42 -4.84 -2.86
CA LEU A 37 -6.93 -5.96 -3.64
C LEU A 37 -6.00 -6.85 -2.83
N VAL A 38 -5.03 -6.28 -2.11
CA VAL A 38 -4.11 -7.03 -1.25
C VAL A 38 -4.84 -7.73 -0.11
N ARG A 39 -5.89 -7.11 0.46
CA ARG A 39 -6.73 -7.75 1.49
C ARG A 39 -7.51 -8.95 0.95
N LYS A 40 -7.98 -8.88 -0.30
CA LYS A 40 -8.76 -9.95 -0.94
C LYS A 40 -7.87 -11.05 -1.54
N TYR A 41 -6.73 -10.66 -2.08
CA TYR A 41 -5.76 -11.51 -2.78
C TYR A 41 -4.36 -11.18 -2.24
N PRO A 42 -3.89 -11.86 -1.18
CA PRO A 42 -2.61 -11.56 -0.52
C PRO A 42 -1.39 -11.64 -1.45
N ASP A 43 -1.50 -12.39 -2.54
CA ASP A 43 -0.49 -12.57 -3.57
C ASP A 43 -0.44 -11.42 -4.60
N THR A 44 -1.35 -10.43 -4.53
CA THR A 44 -1.36 -9.25 -5.40
C THR A 44 0.00 -8.55 -5.45
N LEU A 45 0.67 -8.40 -4.31
CA LEU A 45 1.99 -7.75 -4.28
C LEU A 45 3.06 -8.56 -5.01
N GLN A 46 3.03 -9.89 -4.92
CA GLN A 46 3.96 -10.74 -5.68
C GLN A 46 3.69 -10.66 -7.19
N ARG A 47 2.41 -10.63 -7.59
CA ARG A 47 2.03 -10.48 -9.00
C ARG A 47 2.53 -9.15 -9.58
N LEU A 48 2.44 -8.06 -8.81
CA LEU A 48 2.95 -6.74 -9.22
C LEU A 48 4.49 -6.70 -9.29
N GLU A 49 5.20 -7.42 -8.42
CA GLU A 49 6.67 -7.52 -8.46
C GLU A 49 7.18 -8.35 -9.66
N SER A 50 6.32 -9.18 -10.26
CA SER A 50 6.66 -9.99 -11.44
C SER A 50 6.36 -9.33 -12.79
N LEU A 51 5.82 -8.10 -12.78
CA LEU A 51 5.58 -7.27 -13.97
C LEU A 51 6.81 -6.42 -14.30
#